data_AF-A0AAV6MCG4-F1
#
_entry.id   AF-A0AAV6MCG4-F1
#
_cell.length_a   1.000
_cell.length_b   1.000
_cell.length_c   1.000
_cell.angle_alpha   90.00
_cell.angle_beta   90.00
_cell.angle_gamma   90.00
#
_symmetry.space_group_name_H-M   'P 1'
#
loop_
_entity.id
_entity.type
_entity.pdbx_description
1 polymer ?
#
loop_
_entity_poly.entity_id
_entity_poly.type
_entity_poly.pdbx_seq_one_letter_code
_entity_poly.pdbx_strand_id
1 'polypeptide(L)'
;MRAFETWEANTHFTFSQSARVQTADILFSLEKETWGRGVPFLRYDLESVALHEIGHALGLAHSNIKDAVMWPHMNFGVQKTHLHDDDLNAIRAIYGP
;
A
#
# COMPACT_ATOMS: atom_id res chain seq x y z
N MET A 1 11.03 0.24 -2.66
CA MET A 1 9.81 0.91 -3.16
C MET A 1 9.18 1.54 -1.94
N ARG A 2 8.85 2.83 -1.99
CA ARG A 2 8.47 3.62 -0.81
C ARG A 2 7.26 3.09 -0.03
N ALA A 3 6.34 2.38 -0.68
CA ALA A 3 5.20 1.77 0.00
C ALA A 3 5.59 0.81 1.14
N PHE A 4 6.64 0.00 0.96
CA PHE A 4 7.16 -0.85 2.06
C PHE A 4 7.79 0.00 3.16
N GLU A 5 8.61 1.00 2.79
CA GLU A 5 9.23 1.93 3.75
C GLU A 5 8.18 2.68 4.60
N THR A 6 7.03 3.05 4.01
CA THR A 6 5.91 3.65 4.74
C THR A 6 5.33 2.70 5.79
N TRP A 7 5.16 1.41 5.48
CA TRP A 7 4.71 0.43 6.46
C TRP A 7 5.78 0.15 7.53
N GLU A 8 7.07 0.04 7.18
CA GLU A 8 8.16 -0.10 8.17
C GLU A 8 8.23 1.08 9.13
N ALA A 9 8.06 2.30 8.63
CA ALA A 9 8.15 3.50 9.46
C ALA A 9 6.99 3.63 10.48
N ASN A 10 5.92 2.88 10.30
CA ASN A 10 4.69 2.97 11.10
C ASN A 10 4.30 1.66 11.80
N THR A 11 5.14 0.63 11.69
CA THR A 11 4.96 -0.68 12.34
C THR A 11 6.31 -1.17 12.85
N HIS A 12 6.33 -2.33 13.50
CA HIS A 12 7.58 -3.02 13.86
C HIS A 12 8.06 -4.00 12.76
N PHE A 13 7.40 -4.02 11.60
CA PHE A 13 7.84 -4.87 10.49
C PHE A 13 9.09 -4.32 9.83
N THR A 14 9.89 -5.25 9.32
CA THR A 14 10.99 -4.95 8.41
C THR A 14 10.79 -5.77 7.14
N PHE A 15 10.86 -5.13 5.99
CA PHE A 15 10.81 -5.77 4.68
C PHE A 15 12.21 -5.75 4.06
N SER A 16 12.46 -6.76 3.24
CA SER A 16 13.66 -6.81 2.43
C SER A 16 13.31 -7.35 1.06
N GLN A 17 13.96 -6.81 0.03
CA GLN A 17 13.73 -7.29 -1.32
C GLN A 17 14.44 -8.64 -1.51
N SER A 18 13.67 -9.68 -1.79
CA SER A 18 14.21 -10.97 -2.20
C SER A 18 14.55 -10.96 -3.70
N ALA A 19 15.69 -11.53 -4.06
CA ALA A 19 16.09 -11.75 -5.46
C ALA A 19 15.35 -12.93 -6.11
N ARG A 20 14.61 -13.74 -5.33
CA ARG A 20 13.89 -14.93 -5.81
C ARG A 20 12.45 -14.93 -5.29
N VAL A 21 11.52 -15.25 -6.18
CA VAL A 21 10.09 -15.36 -5.84
C VAL A 21 9.83 -16.50 -4.83
N GLN A 22 10.61 -17.59 -4.88
CA GLN A 22 10.42 -18.74 -3.99
C GLN A 22 10.73 -18.45 -2.51
N THR A 23 11.41 -17.34 -2.21
CA THR A 23 11.83 -16.97 -0.85
C THR A 23 11.19 -15.66 -0.38
N ALA A 24 10.24 -15.12 -1.14
CA ALA A 24 9.52 -13.90 -0.76
C ALA A 24 8.22 -14.27 -0.02
N ASP A 25 7.94 -13.60 1.09
CA ASP A 25 6.66 -13.75 1.79
C ASP A 25 5.51 -13.03 1.06
N ILE A 26 5.83 -11.92 0.38
CA ILE A 26 4.88 -11.12 -0.41
C ILE A 26 5.41 -11.02 -1.85
N LEU A 27 4.61 -11.50 -2.81
CA LEU A 27 4.85 -11.29 -4.24
C LEU A 27 4.00 -10.12 -4.74
N PHE A 28 4.65 -9.11 -5.32
CA PHE A 28 3.97 -7.97 -5.93
C PHE A 28 4.18 -8.00 -7.45
N SER A 29 3.10 -8.22 -8.21
CA SER A 29 3.13 -8.27 -9.68
C SER A 29 2.21 -7.21 -10.28
N LEU A 30 2.61 -6.65 -11.41
CA LEU A 30 1.83 -5.64 -12.14
C LEU A 30 1.26 -6.23 -13.42
N GLU A 31 -0.05 -6.10 -13.56
CA GLU A 31 -0.81 -6.44 -14.76
C GLU A 31 -1.12 -5.17 -15.57
N LYS A 32 -1.83 -5.34 -16.70
CA LYS A 32 -2.09 -4.48 -17.89
C LYS A 32 -2.53 -3.01 -17.69
N GLU A 33 -2.38 -2.43 -16.51
CA GLU A 33 -2.78 -1.05 -16.24
C GLU A 33 -1.72 -0.03 -16.68
N THR A 34 -2.18 1.21 -16.89
CA THR A 34 -1.30 2.32 -17.27
C THR A 34 -0.71 2.97 -16.03
N TRP A 35 0.40 2.44 -15.55
CA TRP A 35 1.14 2.96 -14.40
C TRP A 35 2.04 4.15 -14.77
N GLY A 36 2.26 5.09 -13.85
CA GLY A 36 3.26 6.13 -14.07
C GLY A 36 3.42 7.09 -12.90
N ARG A 37 4.63 7.66 -12.78
CA ARG A 37 4.92 8.80 -11.90
C ARG A 37 4.89 10.06 -12.79
N GLY A 38 3.87 10.91 -12.69
CA GLY A 38 3.70 12.08 -13.57
C GLY A 38 2.31 12.15 -14.21
N VAL A 39 2.18 12.70 -15.44
CA VAL A 39 0.93 13.01 -16.18
C VAL A 39 -0.37 12.58 -15.46
N PRO A 40 -0.86 13.39 -14.50
CA PRO A 40 -1.67 12.89 -13.40
C PRO A 40 -3.00 12.30 -13.83
N PHE A 41 -3.62 12.83 -14.88
CA PHE A 41 -5.06 12.68 -15.06
C PHE A 41 -5.52 11.36 -15.72
N LEU A 42 -4.60 10.49 -16.17
CA LEU A 42 -4.95 9.24 -16.88
C LEU A 42 -4.21 7.99 -16.37
N ARG A 43 -3.56 8.06 -15.20
CA ARG A 43 -2.77 6.94 -14.66
C ARG A 43 -3.09 6.72 -13.19
N TYR A 44 -3.01 5.46 -12.78
CA TYR A 44 -2.98 5.11 -11.36
C TYR A 44 -1.58 5.36 -10.81
N ASP A 45 -1.53 5.96 -9.62
CA ASP A 45 -0.27 6.10 -8.90
C ASP A 45 0.13 4.75 -8.32
N LEU A 46 1.22 4.19 -8.83
CA LEU A 46 1.71 2.85 -8.48
C LEU A 46 2.06 2.74 -6.99
N GLU A 47 2.60 3.81 -6.40
CA GLU A 47 2.98 3.80 -4.98
C GLU A 47 1.73 3.72 -4.09
N SER A 48 0.68 4.45 -4.45
CA SER A 48 -0.60 4.46 -3.75
C SER A 48 -1.32 3.10 -3.82
N VAL A 49 -1.33 2.46 -5.00
CA VAL A 49 -1.89 1.11 -5.15
C VAL A 49 -1.04 0.09 -4.39
N ALA A 50 0.29 0.16 -4.50
CA ALA A 50 1.15 -0.74 -3.76
C ALA A 50 0.97 -0.63 -2.24
N LEU A 51 0.81 0.60 -1.71
CA LEU A 51 0.58 0.81 -0.30
C LEU A 51 -0.74 0.16 0.19
N HIS A 52 -1.79 0.23 -0.63
CA HIS A 52 -3.09 -0.42 -0.40
C HIS A 52 -2.97 -1.95 -0.37
N GLU A 53 -2.38 -2.55 -1.41
CA GLU A 53 -2.27 -4.01 -1.51
C GLU A 53 -1.35 -4.61 -0.43
N ILE A 54 -0.30 -3.88 -0.02
CA ILE A 54 0.51 -4.30 1.13
C ILE A 54 -0.34 -4.30 2.40
N GLY A 55 -1.25 -3.33 2.58
CA GLY A 55 -2.20 -3.33 3.70
C GLY A 55 -3.05 -4.61 3.74
N HIS A 56 -3.57 -5.07 2.59
CA HIS A 56 -4.25 -6.35 2.49
C HIS A 56 -3.35 -7.54 2.81
N ALA A 57 -2.10 -7.55 2.34
CA ALA A 57 -1.13 -8.58 2.68
C ALA A 57 -0.81 -8.63 4.18
N LEU A 58 -0.90 -7.48 4.87
CA LEU A 58 -0.80 -7.34 6.33
C LEU A 58 -2.14 -7.59 7.07
N GLY A 59 -3.20 -8.01 6.37
CA GLY A 59 -4.46 -8.42 6.97
C GLY A 59 -5.47 -7.29 7.20
N LEU A 60 -5.27 -6.10 6.64
CA LEU A 60 -6.25 -5.01 6.74
C LEU A 60 -7.40 -5.23 5.75
N ALA A 61 -8.62 -4.96 6.23
CA ALA A 61 -9.80 -4.86 5.37
C ALA A 61 -9.93 -3.45 4.78
N HIS A 62 -10.83 -3.30 3.82
CA HIS A 62 -11.17 -1.98 3.29
C HIS A 62 -11.69 -1.04 4.39
N SER A 63 -11.25 0.21 4.32
CA SER A 63 -11.78 1.32 5.13
C SER A 63 -13.03 1.92 4.48
N ASN A 64 -13.92 2.47 5.30
CA ASN A 64 -15.04 3.31 4.85
C ASN A 64 -14.68 4.81 4.78
N ILE A 65 -13.44 5.18 5.12
CA ILE A 65 -12.96 6.57 5.10
C ILE A 65 -12.28 6.83 3.77
N LYS A 66 -12.85 7.72 2.96
CA LYS A 66 -12.37 8.04 1.60
C LYS A 66 -10.90 8.45 1.54
N ASP A 67 -10.40 9.09 2.58
CA ASP A 67 -9.02 9.57 2.64
C ASP A 67 -8.02 8.51 3.13
N ALA A 68 -8.50 7.40 3.71
CA ALA A 68 -7.66 6.28 4.09
C ALA A 68 -7.01 5.58 2.89
N VAL A 69 -5.84 4.99 3.12
CA VAL A 69 -5.16 4.16 2.12
C VAL A 69 -6.03 2.96 1.79
N MET A 70 -6.65 2.33 2.80
CA MET A 70 -7.50 1.15 2.62
C MET A 70 -8.88 1.45 2.03
N TRP A 71 -9.17 2.66 1.56
CA TRP A 71 -10.41 2.95 0.83
C TRP A 71 -10.45 2.18 -0.51
N PRO A 72 -11.53 1.45 -0.85
CA PRO A 72 -11.58 0.50 -1.98
C PRO A 72 -11.57 1.14 -3.38
N HIS A 73 -11.57 2.47 -3.49
CA HIS A 73 -11.63 3.15 -4.79
C HIS A 73 -10.50 4.15 -4.96
N MET A 74 -9.68 3.95 -6.00
CA MET A 74 -8.66 4.90 -6.43
C MET A 74 -9.10 5.55 -7.75
N ASN A 75 -9.00 6.88 -7.83
CA ASN A 75 -9.20 7.60 -9.09
C ASN A 75 -7.86 7.92 -9.74
N PHE A 76 -7.84 8.16 -11.06
CA PHE A 76 -6.64 8.62 -11.75
C PHE A 76 -6.10 9.92 -11.13
N GLY A 77 -4.78 9.99 -10.97
CA GLY A 77 -4.10 11.17 -10.45
C GLY A 77 -4.23 11.39 -8.95
N VAL A 78 -4.95 10.53 -8.23
CA VAL A 78 -4.97 10.52 -6.77
C VAL A 78 -3.69 9.89 -6.25
N GLN A 79 -3.07 10.54 -5.27
CA GLN A 79 -1.91 10.05 -4.55
C GLN A 79 -2.27 9.85 -3.07
N LYS A 80 -2.04 8.65 -2.57
CA LYS A 80 -2.20 8.22 -1.18
C LYS A 80 -0.90 7.55 -0.73
N THR A 81 0.11 8.36 -0.47
CA THR A 81 1.47 7.90 -0.08
C THR A 81 1.71 7.91 1.43
N HIS A 82 0.71 8.33 2.21
CA HIS A 82 0.75 8.41 3.67
C HIS A 82 -0.43 7.65 4.27
N LEU A 83 -0.19 6.93 5.36
CA LEU A 83 -1.23 6.22 6.11
C LEU A 83 -2.14 7.23 6.81
N HIS A 84 -3.44 6.98 6.74
CA HIS A 84 -4.43 7.69 7.54
C HIS A 84 -4.48 7.08 8.95
N ASP A 85 -4.99 7.84 9.93
CA ASP A 85 -5.12 7.36 11.31
C ASP A 85 -5.93 6.05 11.42
N ASP A 86 -6.88 5.86 10.51
CA ASP A 86 -7.67 4.63 10.41
C ASP A 86 -6.82 3.42 9.99
N ASP A 87 -5.92 3.59 9.02
CA ASP A 87 -4.99 2.54 8.60
C ASP A 87 -4.02 2.18 9.75
N LEU A 88 -3.54 3.20 10.47
CA LEU A 88 -2.67 3.05 11.64
C LEU A 88 -3.36 2.35 12.80
N ASN A 89 -4.61 2.72 13.09
CA ASN A 89 -5.39 2.10 14.16
C ASN A 89 -5.73 0.65 13.81
N ALA A 90 -6.04 0.36 12.55
CA ALA A 90 -6.33 -0.99 12.08
C ALA A 90 -5.10 -1.92 12.19
N ILE A 91 -3.92 -1.49 11.72
CA ILE A 91 -2.70 -2.32 11.82
C ILE A 91 -2.30 -2.55 13.27
N ARG A 92 -2.43 -1.52 14.13
CA ARG A 92 -2.15 -1.64 15.58
C ARG A 92 -3.13 -2.54 16.31
N ALA A 93 -4.37 -2.63 15.84
CA ALA A 93 -5.35 -3.56 16.41
C ALA A 93 -4.97 -5.04 16.16
N ILE A 94 -4.23 -5.32 15.08
CA ILE A 94 -3.78 -6.69 14.74
C ILE A 94 -2.46 -7.01 15.42
N TYR A 95 -1.49 -6.10 15.37
CA TYR A 95 -0.10 -6.40 15.74
C TYR A 95 0.42 -5.63 16.95
N GLY A 96 -0.36 -4.68 17.50
CA GLY A 96 0.07 -3.81 18.58
C GLY A 96 0.75 -2.51 18.10
N PRO A 97 1.13 -1.63 19.04
CA PRO A 97 1.73 -0.33 18.75
C PRO A 97 3.09 -0.41 18.06
#